data_AF-A0A2E4I9L1-F1
#
_entry.id   AF-A0A2E4I9L1-F1
#
_cell.length_a   1.000
_cell.length_b   1.000
_cell.length_c   1.000
_cell.angle_alpha   90.00
_cell.angle_beta   90.00
_cell.angle_gamma   90.00
#
_symmetry.space_group_name_H-M   'P 1'
#
loop_
_entity.id
_entity.type
_entity.pdbx_description
1 polymer ?
#
loop_
_entity_poly.entity_id
_entity_poly.type
_entity_poly.pdbx_seq_one_letter_code
_entity_poly.pdbx_strand_id
1 'polypeptide(L)'
;MKYTKLYILIAGFFFSTSLFAQNLEDEVEFLYIKSKYLYETDRHEDAVNAFNKVIQKDANHQDALVLRGASKFSLAAYQGAMKDFNKSIEERGVTKDVVGWIALTHYKMNNMDLALNTLETALLVDPKNRMLWNLQGDIAQDNNERLKACDSWEKAAALGDTKADRKLEQNCGGSSKSKRDRISKTDSKKDNFNQEDPNKSKKDDGILDDDEVISLGDREKDVILKDHIDKDNDTPVGEERDDEMRSEMEDDIDDDEVLSLGDKVKAGLTIDQKPDRDPNERAVIEIDEDLILEIYGEHLGNRKILDQPNILILAEEDGVVAVNICVGRAGSVKSAEYNDDLSTIKKQSLISLAIRKAREFWFAKDRNKEACGVILYKIAGS
;
A
#
# COMPACT_ATOMS: atom_id res chain seq x y z
N MET A 1 10.25 54.80 6.57
CA MET A 1 10.63 53.80 7.61
C MET A 1 9.51 52.85 8.05
N LYS A 2 8.21 53.12 7.80
CA LYS A 2 7.14 52.17 8.19
C LYS A 2 7.13 50.88 7.35
N TYR A 3 7.42 50.96 6.05
CA TYR A 3 7.39 49.80 5.15
C TYR A 3 8.67 48.94 5.18
N THR A 4 9.81 49.48 5.59
CA THR A 4 11.08 48.73 5.64
C THR A 4 11.06 47.65 6.72
N LYS A 5 10.44 47.90 7.88
CA LYS A 5 10.24 46.86 8.90
C LYS A 5 9.27 45.77 8.44
N LEU A 6 8.24 46.15 7.68
CA LEU A 6 7.28 45.19 7.11
C LEU A 6 7.94 44.30 6.04
N TYR A 7 8.78 44.86 5.17
CA TYR A 7 9.54 44.11 4.18
C TYR A 7 10.53 43.12 4.82
N ILE A 8 11.21 43.52 5.89
CA ILE A 8 12.14 42.62 6.61
C ILE A 8 11.37 41.47 7.28
N LEU A 9 10.19 41.72 7.83
CA LEU A 9 9.34 40.67 8.42
C LEU A 9 8.79 39.72 7.35
N ILE A 10 8.35 40.23 6.20
CA ILE A 10 7.88 39.42 5.07
C ILE A 10 9.04 38.58 4.51
N ALA A 11 10.21 39.20 4.26
CA ALA A 11 11.39 38.48 3.76
C ALA A 11 11.89 37.42 4.75
N GLY A 12 11.87 37.71 6.07
CA GLY A 12 12.20 36.73 7.10
C GLY A 12 11.23 35.55 7.15
N PHE A 13 9.93 35.81 6.98
CA PHE A 13 8.91 34.77 6.89
C PHE A 13 9.10 33.89 5.64
N PHE A 14 9.30 34.50 4.46
CA PHE A 14 9.59 33.78 3.21
C PHE A 14 10.87 32.94 3.30
N PHE A 15 11.93 33.46 3.95
CA PHE A 15 13.16 32.72 4.16
C PHE A 15 12.97 31.55 5.13
N SER A 16 12.21 31.74 6.21
CA SER A 16 11.90 30.65 7.14
C SER A 16 11.06 29.56 6.47
N THR A 17 10.04 29.91 5.69
CA THR A 17 9.20 28.92 4.99
C THR A 17 10.00 28.15 3.94
N SER A 18 10.98 28.80 3.29
CA SER A 18 11.86 28.15 2.32
C SER A 18 12.79 27.12 2.96
N LEU A 19 13.30 27.39 4.17
CA LEU A 19 14.16 26.44 4.89
C LEU A 19 13.38 25.21 5.39
N PHE A 20 12.14 25.40 5.85
CA PHE A 20 11.28 24.28 6.24
C PHE A 20 10.88 23.41 5.03
N ALA A 21 10.63 24.02 3.87
CA ALA A 21 10.29 23.30 2.65
C ALA A 21 11.45 22.41 2.16
N GLN A 22 12.68 22.92 2.14
CA GLN A 22 13.86 22.14 1.71
C GLN A 22 14.11 20.92 2.58
N ASN A 23 14.00 21.05 3.91
CA ASN A 23 14.19 19.91 4.82
C ASN A 23 13.13 18.82 4.64
N LEU A 24 11.91 19.19 4.25
CA LEU A 24 10.84 18.21 3.99
C LEU A 24 11.09 17.46 2.68
N GLU A 25 11.53 18.17 1.64
CA GLU A 25 11.85 17.59 0.32
C GLU A 25 12.99 16.56 0.42
N ASP A 26 14.06 16.87 1.17
CA ASP A 26 15.19 15.94 1.41
C ASP A 26 14.75 14.66 2.15
N GLU A 27 13.82 14.78 3.11
CA GLU A 27 13.31 13.63 3.86
C GLU A 27 12.43 12.73 3.00
N VAL A 28 11.56 13.33 2.18
CA VAL A 28 10.68 12.61 1.24
C VAL A 28 11.52 11.86 0.21
N GLU A 29 12.52 12.51 -0.37
CA GLU A 29 13.41 11.89 -1.37
C GLU A 29 14.19 10.71 -0.77
N PHE A 30 14.73 10.86 0.45
CA PHE A 30 15.40 9.75 1.13
C PHE A 30 14.48 8.55 1.37
N LEU A 31 13.23 8.80 1.80
CA LEU A 31 12.23 7.75 1.97
C LEU A 31 11.87 7.10 0.63
N TYR A 32 11.75 7.89 -0.44
CA TYR A 32 11.46 7.40 -1.78
C TYR A 32 12.56 6.48 -2.30
N ILE A 33 13.83 6.90 -2.24
CA ILE A 33 14.98 6.09 -2.68
C ILE A 33 15.03 4.76 -1.92
N LYS A 34 14.81 4.78 -0.60
CA LYS A 34 14.75 3.56 0.21
C LYS A 34 13.59 2.64 -0.22
N SER A 35 12.43 3.22 -0.50
CA SER A 35 11.23 2.48 -0.92
C SER A 35 11.43 1.84 -2.29
N LYS A 36 12.03 2.58 -3.22
CA LYS A 36 12.42 2.09 -4.54
C LYS A 36 13.41 0.93 -4.45
N TYR A 37 14.41 1.02 -3.58
CA TYR A 37 15.34 -0.10 -3.34
C TYR A 37 14.63 -1.36 -2.82
N LEU A 38 13.64 -1.22 -1.94
CA LEU A 38 12.83 -2.36 -1.48
C LEU A 38 12.02 -2.98 -2.63
N TYR A 39 11.48 -2.15 -3.53
CA TYR A 39 10.80 -2.62 -4.73
C TYR A 39 11.75 -3.37 -5.68
N GLU A 40 12.92 -2.80 -5.98
CA GLU A 40 13.94 -3.41 -6.86
C GLU A 40 14.53 -4.71 -6.29
N THR A 41 14.40 -4.93 -4.99
CA THR A 41 14.85 -6.17 -4.32
C THR A 41 13.69 -7.16 -4.06
N ASP A 42 12.57 -7.01 -4.78
CA ASP A 42 11.36 -7.84 -4.70
C ASP A 42 10.71 -7.91 -3.31
N ARG A 43 11.06 -6.98 -2.41
CA ARG A 43 10.46 -6.89 -1.06
C ARG A 43 9.18 -6.06 -1.10
N HIS A 44 8.21 -6.51 -1.89
CA HIS A 44 7.03 -5.72 -2.22
C HIS A 44 6.18 -5.32 -0.99
N GLU A 45 6.03 -6.18 0.02
CA GLU A 45 5.31 -5.82 1.25
C GLU A 45 6.00 -4.66 2.00
N ASP A 46 7.33 -4.72 2.13
CA ASP A 46 8.11 -3.66 2.75
C ASP A 46 8.11 -2.39 1.89
N ALA A 47 8.13 -2.54 0.58
CA ALA A 47 8.06 -1.44 -0.38
C ALA A 47 6.74 -0.69 -0.24
N VAL A 48 5.59 -1.38 -0.20
CA VAL A 48 4.27 -0.73 0.00
C VAL A 48 4.26 0.06 1.31
N ASN A 49 4.73 -0.53 2.41
CA ASN A 49 4.80 0.15 3.70
C ASN A 49 5.73 1.37 3.69
N ALA A 50 6.85 1.30 2.95
CA ALA A 50 7.77 2.41 2.83
C ALA A 50 7.19 3.53 1.94
N PHE A 51 6.54 3.19 0.82
CA PHE A 51 5.84 4.15 -0.03
C PHE A 51 4.64 4.80 0.67
N ASN A 52 3.93 4.10 1.57
CA ASN A 52 2.90 4.70 2.40
C ASN A 52 3.45 5.90 3.20
N LYS A 53 4.70 5.81 3.70
CA LYS A 53 5.35 6.92 4.42
C LYS A 53 5.71 8.09 3.50
N VAL A 54 6.08 7.79 2.25
CA VAL A 54 6.32 8.83 1.23
C VAL A 54 5.01 9.57 0.96
N ILE A 55 3.93 8.83 0.72
CA ILE A 55 2.61 9.37 0.37
C ILE A 55 1.95 10.10 1.55
N GLN A 56 2.23 9.70 2.79
CA GLN A 56 1.80 10.45 3.99
C GLN A 56 2.45 11.85 4.07
N LYS A 57 3.67 12.02 3.55
CA LYS A 57 4.37 13.32 3.54
C LYS A 57 4.09 14.13 2.27
N ASP A 58 4.01 13.46 1.13
CA ASP A 58 3.65 14.02 -0.16
C ASP A 58 2.61 13.11 -0.84
N ALA A 59 1.33 13.44 -0.63
CA ALA A 59 0.20 12.67 -1.14
C ALA A 59 0.14 12.58 -2.67
N ASN A 60 0.89 13.45 -3.36
CA ASN A 60 0.84 13.66 -4.80
C ASN A 60 2.16 13.22 -5.48
N HIS A 61 3.03 12.52 -4.76
CA HIS A 61 4.29 12.02 -5.28
C HIS A 61 4.04 10.94 -6.35
N GLN A 62 3.99 11.34 -7.62
CA GLN A 62 3.61 10.48 -8.73
C GLN A 62 4.42 9.16 -8.77
N ASP A 63 5.74 9.23 -8.74
CA ASP A 63 6.57 8.02 -8.89
C ASP A 63 6.39 7.03 -7.72
N ALA A 64 6.14 7.54 -6.51
CA ALA A 64 5.84 6.71 -5.34
C ALA A 64 4.48 6.02 -5.48
N LEU A 65 3.48 6.71 -6.03
CA LEU A 65 2.18 6.10 -6.36
C LEU A 65 2.34 4.99 -7.40
N VAL A 66 3.09 5.22 -8.48
CA VAL A 66 3.33 4.21 -9.52
C VAL A 66 4.05 2.99 -8.95
N LEU A 67 5.12 3.17 -8.17
CA LEU A 67 5.89 2.06 -7.62
C LEU A 67 5.17 1.36 -6.46
N ARG A 68 4.33 2.06 -5.69
CA ARG A 68 3.41 1.43 -4.73
C ARG A 68 2.39 0.58 -5.45
N GLY A 69 1.78 1.09 -6.52
CA GLY A 69 0.86 0.35 -7.37
C GLY A 69 1.51 -0.88 -7.99
N ALA A 70 2.73 -0.76 -8.51
CA ALA A 70 3.50 -1.90 -9.03
C ALA A 70 3.80 -2.93 -7.94
N SER A 71 4.14 -2.49 -6.72
CA SER A 71 4.34 -3.38 -5.57
C SER A 71 3.04 -4.10 -5.18
N LYS A 72 1.90 -3.39 -5.12
CA LYS A 72 0.58 -3.98 -4.87
C LYS A 72 0.20 -4.98 -5.97
N PHE A 73 0.50 -4.67 -7.24
CA PHE A 73 0.29 -5.56 -8.37
C PHE A 73 1.09 -6.87 -8.22
N SER A 74 2.37 -6.79 -7.83
CA SER A 74 3.20 -7.97 -7.58
C SER A 74 2.68 -8.83 -6.42
N LEU A 75 1.98 -8.21 -5.46
CA LEU A 75 1.28 -8.90 -4.36
C LEU A 75 -0.13 -9.38 -4.74
N ALA A 76 -0.50 -9.29 -6.03
CA ALA A 76 -1.83 -9.59 -6.57
C ALA A 76 -2.99 -8.73 -6.01
N ALA A 77 -2.70 -7.60 -5.36
CA ALA A 77 -3.70 -6.61 -4.98
C ALA A 77 -4.01 -5.67 -6.15
N TYR A 78 -4.72 -6.19 -7.14
CA TYR A 78 -4.92 -5.52 -8.42
C TYR A 78 -5.83 -4.30 -8.34
N GLN A 79 -6.91 -4.35 -7.57
CA GLN A 79 -7.78 -3.19 -7.41
C GLN A 79 -7.01 -2.06 -6.68
N GLY A 80 -6.26 -2.38 -5.63
CA GLY A 80 -5.48 -1.40 -4.88
C GLY A 80 -4.33 -0.81 -5.71
N ALA A 81 -3.73 -1.61 -6.58
CA ALA A 81 -2.78 -1.14 -7.58
C ALA A 81 -3.44 -0.17 -8.58
N MET A 82 -4.65 -0.50 -9.05
CA MET A 82 -5.40 0.35 -9.97
C MET A 82 -5.73 1.72 -9.36
N LYS A 83 -6.07 1.75 -8.06
CA LYS A 83 -6.29 3.00 -7.31
C LYS A 83 -5.04 3.89 -7.33
N ASP A 84 -3.87 3.31 -7.06
CA ASP A 84 -2.59 4.02 -7.09
C ASP A 84 -2.26 4.55 -8.49
N PHE A 85 -2.46 3.73 -9.53
CA PHE A 85 -2.22 4.15 -10.92
C PHE A 85 -3.14 5.27 -11.35
N ASN A 86 -4.44 5.18 -11.05
CA ASN A 86 -5.40 6.25 -11.36
C ASN A 86 -5.05 7.55 -10.67
N LYS A 87 -4.71 7.49 -9.36
CA LYS A 87 -4.26 8.68 -8.62
C LYS A 87 -2.99 9.28 -9.23
N SER A 88 -2.04 8.44 -9.68
CA SER A 88 -0.82 8.94 -10.35
C SER A 88 -1.11 9.68 -11.67
N ILE A 89 -2.19 9.31 -12.38
CA ILE A 89 -2.65 9.99 -13.60
C ILE A 89 -3.33 11.31 -13.26
N GLU A 90 -4.10 11.38 -12.18
CA GLU A 90 -4.76 12.62 -11.73
C GLU A 90 -3.74 13.73 -11.43
N GLU A 91 -2.56 13.38 -10.91
CA GLU A 91 -1.56 14.36 -10.47
C GLU A 91 -0.72 14.97 -11.59
N ARG A 92 -0.14 14.17 -12.49
CA ARG A 92 0.73 14.68 -13.58
C ARG A 92 0.35 14.17 -14.97
N GLY A 93 -0.83 13.58 -15.11
CA GLY A 93 -1.32 13.04 -16.37
C GLY A 93 -0.77 11.67 -16.70
N VAL A 94 -1.20 11.18 -17.86
CA VAL A 94 -0.87 9.84 -18.36
C VAL A 94 0.59 9.77 -18.79
N THR A 95 1.37 8.87 -18.19
CA THR A 95 2.74 8.54 -18.60
C THR A 95 2.77 7.16 -19.27
N LYS A 96 3.77 6.94 -20.13
CA LYS A 96 3.94 5.68 -20.86
C LYS A 96 4.04 4.45 -19.93
N ASP A 97 4.67 4.61 -18.77
CA ASP A 97 4.93 3.51 -17.84
C ASP A 97 3.66 3.12 -17.08
N VAL A 98 2.87 4.12 -16.65
CA VAL A 98 1.60 3.89 -15.93
C VAL A 98 0.57 3.20 -16.81
N VAL A 99 0.49 3.54 -18.09
CA VAL A 99 -0.49 2.90 -18.99
C VAL A 99 -0.21 1.42 -19.19
N GLY A 100 1.07 1.04 -19.28
CA GLY A 100 1.46 -0.36 -19.33
C GLY A 100 1.00 -1.12 -18.08
N TRP A 101 1.18 -0.51 -16.90
CA TRP A 101 0.70 -1.07 -15.64
C TRP A 101 -0.81 -1.20 -15.56
N ILE A 102 -1.57 -0.20 -16.00
CA ILE A 102 -3.05 -0.24 -16.02
C ILE A 102 -3.55 -1.35 -16.94
N ALA A 103 -3.01 -1.44 -18.16
CA ALA A 103 -3.38 -2.49 -19.09
C ALA A 103 -3.08 -3.89 -18.52
N LEU A 104 -1.89 -4.07 -17.94
CA LEU A 104 -1.51 -5.33 -17.30
C LEU A 104 -2.42 -5.67 -16.11
N THR A 105 -2.79 -4.66 -15.32
CA THR A 105 -3.68 -4.83 -14.16
C THR A 105 -5.09 -5.23 -14.61
N HIS A 106 -5.65 -4.56 -15.63
CA HIS A 106 -6.92 -4.98 -16.22
C HIS A 106 -6.86 -6.41 -16.76
N TYR A 107 -5.77 -6.79 -17.43
CA TYR A 107 -5.57 -8.15 -17.91
C TYR A 107 -5.54 -9.16 -16.77
N LYS A 108 -4.82 -8.89 -15.67
CA LYS A 108 -4.81 -9.76 -14.47
C LYS A 108 -6.14 -9.84 -13.74
N MET A 109 -6.95 -8.79 -13.81
CA MET A 109 -8.35 -8.79 -13.34
C MET A 109 -9.32 -9.45 -14.33
N ASN A 110 -8.81 -10.14 -15.36
CA ASN A 110 -9.59 -10.79 -16.43
C ASN A 110 -10.46 -9.83 -17.28
N ASN A 111 -10.11 -8.54 -17.27
CA ASN A 111 -10.77 -7.50 -18.08
C ASN A 111 -10.00 -7.28 -19.40
N MET A 112 -9.94 -8.32 -20.24
CA MET A 112 -9.12 -8.31 -21.46
C MET A 112 -9.49 -7.19 -22.45
N ASP A 113 -10.78 -6.92 -22.64
CA ASP A 113 -11.25 -5.86 -23.53
C ASP A 113 -10.77 -4.47 -23.07
N LEU A 114 -10.84 -4.19 -21.76
CA LEU A 114 -10.35 -2.95 -21.18
C LEU A 114 -8.83 -2.82 -21.30
N ALA A 115 -8.10 -3.93 -21.12
CA ALA A 115 -6.65 -3.95 -21.29
C ALA A 115 -6.24 -3.64 -22.73
N LEU A 116 -6.88 -4.28 -23.71
CA LEU A 116 -6.60 -4.06 -25.13
C LEU A 116 -6.98 -2.64 -25.60
N ASN A 117 -8.11 -2.11 -25.14
CA ASN A 117 -8.53 -0.74 -25.45
C ASN A 117 -7.57 0.30 -24.85
N THR A 118 -7.18 0.10 -23.58
CA THR A 118 -6.16 0.93 -22.92
C THR A 118 -4.86 0.97 -23.73
N LEU A 119 -4.38 -0.19 -24.22
CA LEU A 119 -3.17 -0.24 -25.03
C LEU A 119 -3.34 0.40 -26.41
N GLU A 120 -4.50 0.22 -27.05
CA GLU A 120 -4.78 0.82 -28.34
C GLU A 120 -4.76 2.35 -28.26
N THR A 121 -5.40 2.93 -27.24
CA THR A 121 -5.36 4.39 -27.02
C THR A 121 -3.96 4.90 -26.69
N ALA A 122 -3.19 4.16 -25.89
CA ALA A 122 -1.80 4.49 -25.58
C ALA A 122 -0.90 4.53 -26.81
N LEU A 123 -1.03 3.52 -27.68
CA LEU A 123 -0.21 3.34 -28.87
C LEU A 123 -0.57 4.31 -30.01
N LEU A 124 -1.75 4.93 -29.96
CA LEU A 124 -2.08 6.09 -30.81
C LEU A 124 -1.24 7.32 -30.45
N VAL A 125 -0.89 7.48 -29.17
CA VAL A 125 -0.12 8.62 -28.66
C VAL A 125 1.39 8.36 -28.79
N ASP A 126 1.84 7.17 -28.38
CA ASP A 126 3.25 6.76 -28.50
C ASP A 126 3.40 5.45 -29.31
N PRO A 127 3.36 5.55 -30.66
CA PRO A 127 3.49 4.38 -31.52
C PRO A 127 4.90 3.77 -31.53
N LYS A 128 5.90 4.42 -30.90
CA LYS A 128 7.29 3.92 -30.84
C LYS A 128 7.57 3.14 -29.55
N ASN A 129 6.58 2.98 -28.68
CA ASN A 129 6.73 2.20 -27.46
C ASN A 129 6.69 0.69 -27.76
N ARG A 130 7.87 0.10 -27.96
CA ARG A 130 8.04 -1.33 -28.25
C ARG A 130 7.44 -2.24 -27.17
N MET A 131 7.50 -1.80 -25.91
CA MET A 131 7.03 -2.56 -24.75
C MET A 131 5.50 -2.68 -24.76
N LEU A 132 4.78 -1.58 -25.03
CA LEU A 132 3.32 -1.59 -25.14
C LEU A 132 2.84 -2.43 -26.33
N TRP A 133 3.55 -2.38 -27.47
CA TRP A 133 3.26 -3.29 -28.60
C TRP A 133 3.46 -4.76 -28.22
N ASN A 134 4.53 -5.10 -27.49
CA ASN A 134 4.78 -6.47 -27.05
C ASN A 134 3.68 -6.95 -26.08
N LEU A 135 3.33 -6.13 -25.08
CA LEU A 135 2.25 -6.41 -24.13
C LEU A 135 0.90 -6.57 -24.83
N GLN A 136 0.58 -5.72 -25.81
CA GLN A 136 -0.64 -5.85 -26.60
C GLN A 136 -0.65 -7.17 -27.37
N GLY A 137 0.49 -7.58 -27.93
CA GLY A 137 0.62 -8.85 -28.63
C GLY A 137 0.33 -10.05 -27.72
N ASP A 138 0.85 -10.01 -26.49
CA ASP A 138 0.64 -11.08 -25.51
C ASP A 138 -0.82 -11.18 -25.07
N ILE A 139 -1.43 -10.05 -24.70
CA ILE A 139 -2.83 -10.02 -24.28
C ILE A 139 -3.75 -10.42 -25.44
N ALA A 140 -3.47 -9.98 -26.67
CA ALA A 140 -4.25 -10.36 -27.85
C ALA A 140 -4.12 -11.86 -28.15
N GLN A 141 -2.95 -12.46 -27.94
CA GLN A 141 -2.76 -13.90 -28.11
C GLN A 141 -3.63 -14.67 -27.12
N ASP A 142 -3.68 -14.24 -25.86
CA ASP A 142 -4.51 -14.86 -24.82
C ASP A 142 -6.01 -14.63 -25.07
N ASN A 143 -6.38 -13.49 -25.68
CA ASN A 143 -7.75 -13.22 -26.13
C ASN A 143 -8.13 -13.96 -27.44
N ASN A 144 -7.30 -14.90 -27.92
CA ASN A 144 -7.47 -15.61 -29.19
C ASN A 144 -7.49 -14.71 -30.46
N GLU A 145 -7.05 -13.46 -30.36
CA GLU A 145 -6.92 -12.53 -31.47
C GLU A 145 -5.56 -12.68 -32.17
N ARG A 146 -5.27 -13.90 -32.68
CA ARG A 146 -3.95 -14.25 -33.24
C ARG A 146 -3.44 -13.27 -34.29
N LEU A 147 -4.30 -12.76 -35.17
CA LEU A 147 -3.90 -11.80 -36.21
C LEU A 147 -3.41 -10.48 -35.60
N LYS A 148 -4.11 -9.98 -34.58
CA LYS A 148 -3.72 -8.78 -33.85
C LYS A 148 -2.43 -9.01 -33.07
N ALA A 149 -2.29 -10.16 -32.42
CA ALA A 149 -1.07 -10.54 -31.73
C ALA A 149 0.15 -10.49 -32.64
N CYS A 150 0.04 -11.08 -33.83
CA CYS A 150 1.10 -11.08 -34.83
C CYS A 150 1.45 -9.67 -35.34
N ASP A 151 0.46 -8.81 -35.59
CA ASP A 151 0.70 -7.42 -36.01
C ASP A 151 1.41 -6.61 -34.90
N SER A 152 0.97 -6.76 -33.65
CA SER A 152 1.57 -6.07 -32.51
C SER A 152 3.00 -6.53 -32.24
N TRP A 153 3.28 -7.84 -32.24
CA TRP A 153 4.65 -8.35 -32.11
C TRP A 153 5.54 -7.96 -33.29
N GLU A 154 5.00 -7.90 -34.51
CA GLU A 154 5.76 -7.42 -35.68
C GLU A 154 6.21 -5.96 -35.49
N LYS A 155 5.31 -5.09 -35.01
CA LYS A 155 5.63 -3.69 -34.71
C LYS A 155 6.67 -3.57 -33.58
N ALA A 156 6.52 -4.33 -32.50
CA ALA A 156 7.49 -4.38 -31.42
C ALA A 156 8.88 -4.85 -31.89
N ALA A 157 8.94 -5.92 -32.69
CA ALA A 157 10.17 -6.46 -33.26
C ALA A 157 10.85 -5.47 -34.23
N ALA A 158 10.05 -4.75 -35.04
CA ALA A 158 10.55 -3.70 -35.90
C ALA A 158 11.23 -2.56 -35.11
N LEU A 159 10.75 -2.29 -33.90
CA LEU A 159 11.31 -1.32 -32.95
C LEU A 159 12.47 -1.89 -32.10
N GLY A 160 12.88 -3.14 -32.31
CA GLY A 160 14.04 -3.76 -31.66
C GLY A 160 13.73 -4.67 -30.48
N ASP A 161 12.45 -4.96 -30.19
CA ASP A 161 12.11 -5.92 -29.13
C ASP A 161 12.42 -7.36 -29.56
N THR A 162 13.48 -7.92 -28.98
CA THR A 162 13.95 -9.28 -29.29
C THR A 162 13.02 -10.38 -28.77
N LYS A 163 12.24 -10.11 -27.70
CA LYS A 163 11.25 -11.06 -27.17
C LYS A 163 10.06 -11.13 -28.12
N ALA A 164 9.59 -9.99 -28.61
CA ALA A 164 8.54 -9.94 -29.61
C ALA A 164 8.95 -10.60 -30.94
N ASP A 165 10.18 -10.40 -31.40
CA ASP A 165 10.71 -11.05 -32.63
C ASP A 165 10.66 -12.58 -32.50
N ARG A 166 11.03 -13.11 -31.33
CA ARG A 166 10.93 -14.57 -31.04
C ARG A 166 9.49 -15.06 -31.06
N LYS A 167 8.56 -14.33 -30.43
CA LYS A 167 7.12 -14.68 -30.41
C LYS A 167 6.53 -14.65 -31.82
N LEU A 168 6.92 -13.67 -32.64
CA LEU A 168 6.53 -13.56 -34.03
C LEU A 168 6.99 -14.77 -34.86
N GLU A 169 8.24 -15.21 -34.68
CA GLU A 169 8.77 -16.38 -35.38
C GLU A 169 8.04 -17.66 -34.98
N GLN A 170 7.77 -17.85 -33.69
CA GLN A 170 7.12 -19.04 -33.15
C GLN A 170 5.63 -19.12 -33.51
N ASN A 171 4.90 -18.01 -33.40
CA ASN A 171 3.44 -18.01 -33.43
C ASN A 171 2.87 -17.53 -34.77
N CYS A 172 3.65 -16.81 -35.58
CA CYS A 172 3.16 -16.12 -36.78
C CYS A 172 3.90 -16.53 -38.06
N GLY A 173 4.98 -17.31 -37.96
CA GLY A 173 5.71 -17.85 -39.12
C GLY A 173 6.51 -16.80 -39.91
N GLY A 174 6.82 -15.65 -39.30
CA GLY A 174 7.59 -14.57 -39.92
C GLY A 174 8.73 -14.06 -39.00
N SER A 175 9.84 -13.63 -39.60
CA SER A 175 10.97 -12.98 -38.91
C SER A 175 11.05 -11.52 -39.37
N SER A 176 11.23 -10.57 -38.45
CA SER A 176 11.34 -9.13 -38.82
C SER A 176 12.53 -8.86 -39.75
N LYS A 177 13.55 -9.72 -39.72
CA LYS A 177 14.72 -9.70 -40.61
C LYS A 177 14.35 -9.96 -42.08
N SER A 178 13.38 -10.83 -42.34
CA SER A 178 12.93 -11.20 -43.70
C SER A 178 12.31 -10.03 -44.48
N LYS A 179 11.74 -9.03 -43.79
CA LYS A 179 11.15 -7.84 -44.42
C LYS A 179 12.13 -6.67 -44.57
N ARG A 180 13.10 -6.47 -43.66
CA ARG A 180 14.16 -5.44 -43.86
C ARG A 180 14.99 -5.70 -45.12
N ASP A 181 15.24 -6.98 -45.44
CA ASP A 181 15.93 -7.39 -46.67
C ASP A 181 15.08 -7.21 -47.95
N ARG A 182 13.77 -7.03 -47.83
CA ARG A 182 12.90 -6.66 -48.96
C ARG A 182 12.86 -5.14 -49.18
N ILE A 183 12.93 -4.34 -48.12
CA ILE A 183 12.92 -2.87 -48.23
C ILE A 183 14.28 -2.35 -48.74
N SER A 184 15.40 -2.95 -48.31
CA SER A 184 16.76 -2.57 -48.75
C SER A 184 17.06 -2.84 -50.23
N LYS A 185 16.24 -3.67 -50.91
CA LYS A 185 16.37 -3.90 -52.37
C LYS A 185 15.64 -2.88 -53.23
N THR A 186 14.85 -1.96 -52.63
CA THR A 186 14.04 -0.98 -53.37
C THR A 186 14.52 0.46 -53.26
N ASP A 187 15.35 0.79 -52.26
CA ASP A 187 15.93 2.13 -52.09
C ASP A 187 17.45 2.08 -52.19
N SER A 188 17.96 1.72 -53.37
CA SER A 188 19.34 1.98 -53.75
C SER A 188 19.39 3.16 -54.71
N LYS A 189 19.22 4.38 -54.17
CA LYS A 189 19.73 5.63 -54.77
C LYS A 189 19.62 6.79 -53.78
N LYS A 190 20.79 7.37 -53.48
CA LYS A 190 21.07 8.70 -52.90
C LYS A 190 20.93 8.81 -51.37
N ASP A 191 21.83 9.43 -50.61
CA ASP A 191 23.12 10.07 -50.85
C ASP A 191 23.93 10.03 -49.54
N ASN A 192 25.25 9.98 -49.66
CA ASN A 192 26.24 10.09 -48.57
C ASN A 192 26.22 11.50 -47.95
N PHE A 193 26.22 11.60 -46.62
CA PHE A 193 26.91 12.70 -45.94
C PHE A 193 27.38 12.25 -44.54
N ASN A 194 28.70 12.20 -44.36
CA ASN A 194 29.36 12.08 -43.07
C ASN A 194 29.31 13.43 -42.35
N GLN A 195 29.04 13.42 -41.04
CA GLN A 195 29.77 14.24 -40.08
C GLN A 195 29.56 13.67 -38.67
N GLU A 196 30.66 13.23 -38.07
CA GLU A 196 30.82 13.09 -36.63
C GLU A 196 30.85 14.48 -36.00
N ASP A 197 30.18 14.66 -34.86
CA ASP A 197 30.45 15.76 -33.94
C ASP A 197 30.32 15.26 -32.49
N PRO A 198 31.37 15.35 -31.64
CA PRO A 198 31.38 14.82 -30.30
C PRO A 198 31.11 15.91 -29.27
N ASN A 199 29.84 16.11 -28.89
CA ASN A 199 29.52 16.65 -27.57
C ASN A 199 28.01 16.65 -27.31
N LYS A 200 27.57 15.87 -26.32
CA LYS A 200 26.40 16.24 -25.51
C LYS A 200 26.45 15.54 -24.17
N SER A 201 26.73 16.35 -23.15
CA SER A 201 26.40 16.05 -21.76
C SER A 201 24.91 15.70 -21.65
N LYS A 202 24.63 14.64 -20.90
CA LYS A 202 23.30 14.29 -20.37
C LYS A 202 23.54 14.13 -18.87
N LYS A 203 23.13 15.07 -18.02
CA LYS A 203 21.78 15.18 -17.42
C LYS A 203 21.26 13.81 -16.99
N ASP A 204 21.33 13.60 -15.67
CA ASP A 204 20.60 12.59 -14.93
C ASP A 204 19.11 12.85 -15.11
N ASP A 205 18.54 12.18 -16.10
CA ASP A 205 17.11 11.96 -16.19
C ASP A 205 16.92 10.51 -15.71
N GLY A 206 16.07 10.28 -14.71
CA GLY A 206 15.83 8.99 -14.05
C GLY A 206 15.30 7.91 -14.99
N ILE A 207 16.17 7.37 -15.84
CA ILE A 207 15.91 6.27 -16.75
C ILE A 207 15.97 4.98 -15.92
N LEU A 208 14.79 4.42 -15.64
CA LEU A 208 14.64 3.00 -15.37
C LEU A 208 15.18 2.25 -16.60
N ASP A 209 16.03 1.26 -16.38
CA ASP A 209 16.64 0.47 -17.45
C ASP A 209 15.55 -0.11 -18.35
N ASP A 210 15.76 0.06 -19.65
CA ASP A 210 14.91 -0.29 -20.79
C ASP A 210 14.55 -1.80 -20.91
N ASP A 211 15.01 -2.61 -19.95
CA ASP A 211 14.88 -4.06 -19.87
C ASP A 211 14.12 -4.55 -18.62
N GLU A 212 13.78 -3.67 -17.68
CA GLU A 212 13.08 -4.06 -16.45
C GLU A 212 11.60 -3.65 -16.43
N VAL A 213 10.76 -4.68 -16.30
CA VAL A 213 9.37 -4.65 -15.82
C VAL A 213 8.29 -4.10 -16.76
N ILE A 214 7.81 -4.98 -17.67
CA ILE A 214 6.43 -5.51 -17.82
C ILE A 214 6.62 -6.76 -18.68
N SER A 215 7.06 -7.85 -18.04
CA SER A 215 7.13 -9.17 -18.67
C SER A 215 6.05 -10.01 -18.03
N LEU A 216 5.11 -10.54 -18.80
CA LEU A 216 4.27 -11.65 -18.35
C LEU A 216 5.24 -12.81 -18.07
N GLY A 217 5.54 -13.02 -16.78
CA GLY A 217 6.57 -13.95 -16.35
C GLY A 217 6.15 -15.40 -16.62
N ASP A 218 6.92 -16.10 -17.46
CA ASP A 218 6.96 -17.56 -17.52
C ASP A 218 7.58 -18.11 -16.22
N ARG A 219 6.90 -18.02 -15.07
CA ARG A 219 7.29 -18.74 -13.84
C ARG A 219 6.06 -19.13 -13.01
N GLU A 220 5.17 -19.91 -13.59
CA GLU A 220 4.38 -20.86 -12.81
C GLU A 220 5.01 -22.24 -12.99
N LYS A 221 5.73 -22.70 -11.96
CA LYS A 221 5.86 -24.10 -11.58
C LYS A 221 6.54 -24.23 -10.21
N ASP A 222 5.90 -25.05 -9.39
CA ASP A 222 6.41 -25.68 -8.17
C ASP A 222 6.33 -24.89 -6.85
N VAL A 223 5.12 -24.76 -6.31
CA VAL A 223 4.94 -24.84 -4.84
C VAL A 223 4.22 -26.15 -4.54
N ILE A 224 5.01 -27.19 -4.31
CA ILE A 224 4.56 -28.45 -3.73
C ILE A 224 4.36 -28.20 -2.22
N LEU A 225 3.10 -28.20 -1.76
CA LEU A 225 2.80 -28.37 -0.35
C LEU A 225 3.31 -29.74 0.10
N LYS A 226 4.26 -29.76 1.04
CA LYS A 226 4.57 -30.95 1.83
C LYS A 226 3.71 -30.92 3.09
N ASP A 227 2.72 -31.80 3.12
CA ASP A 227 2.00 -32.18 4.32
C ASP A 227 2.98 -32.81 5.33
N HIS A 228 3.05 -32.24 6.53
CA HIS A 228 3.55 -32.96 7.70
C HIS A 228 2.36 -33.38 8.56
N ILE A 229 2.05 -34.66 8.40
CA ILE A 229 1.28 -35.48 9.32
C ILE A 229 2.12 -35.66 10.58
N ASP A 230 1.65 -35.16 11.71
CA ASP A 230 2.00 -35.73 13.01
C ASP A 230 0.71 -36.03 13.77
N LYS A 231 0.61 -37.32 14.11
CA LYS A 231 -0.31 -37.90 15.07
C LYS A 231 0.22 -37.54 16.46
N ASP A 232 -0.67 -37.24 17.40
CA ASP A 232 -0.73 -38.01 18.66
C ASP A 232 -1.94 -37.59 19.51
N ASN A 233 -2.46 -38.61 20.19
CA ASN A 233 -3.64 -38.65 21.03
C ASN A 233 -3.48 -37.82 22.32
N ASP A 234 -4.59 -37.31 22.87
CA ASP A 234 -5.20 -37.88 24.08
C ASP A 234 -6.36 -37.00 24.59
N THR A 235 -7.49 -37.65 24.83
CA THR A 235 -8.55 -37.20 25.75
C THR A 235 -8.45 -38.12 26.97
N PRO A 236 -8.85 -37.67 28.18
CA PRO A 236 -10.23 -37.98 28.57
C PRO A 236 -10.93 -36.94 29.47
N VAL A 237 -12.24 -37.17 29.51
CA VAL A 237 -13.38 -36.55 30.22
C VAL A 237 -13.32 -36.71 31.75
N GLY A 238 -13.99 -35.78 32.46
CA GLY A 238 -14.53 -35.93 33.83
C GLY A 238 -14.84 -34.55 34.43
N GLU A 239 -16.09 -34.08 34.49
CA GLU A 239 -17.18 -34.39 35.43
C GLU A 239 -17.44 -33.21 36.39
N GLU A 240 -18.67 -32.68 36.28
CA GLU A 240 -19.56 -32.02 37.27
C GLU A 240 -18.98 -31.46 38.58
N ARG A 241 -19.36 -30.20 38.89
CA ARG A 241 -20.28 -29.90 40.01
C ARG A 241 -20.72 -28.44 40.07
N ASP A 242 -22.02 -28.30 40.30
CA ASP A 242 -22.73 -27.13 40.79
C ASP A 242 -22.19 -26.70 42.17
N ASP A 243 -22.30 -25.40 42.49
CA ASP A 243 -22.91 -24.97 43.76
C ASP A 243 -23.17 -23.46 43.79
N GLU A 244 -24.40 -23.15 44.15
CA GLU A 244 -24.97 -21.85 44.42
C GLU A 244 -24.27 -21.16 45.60
N MET A 245 -24.14 -19.83 45.57
CA MET A 245 -24.43 -19.05 46.78
C MET A 245 -24.86 -17.62 46.45
N ARG A 246 -26.17 -17.43 46.58
CA ARG A 246 -26.91 -16.18 46.65
C ARG A 246 -26.69 -15.54 48.03
N SER A 247 -26.39 -14.25 48.07
CA SER A 247 -26.61 -13.44 49.27
C SER A 247 -27.27 -12.12 48.87
N GLU A 248 -28.52 -11.99 49.30
CA GLU A 248 -29.32 -10.77 49.32
C GLU A 248 -28.81 -9.84 50.43
N MET A 249 -28.86 -8.53 50.20
CA MET A 249 -29.57 -7.59 51.09
C MET A 249 -29.61 -6.19 50.47
N GLU A 250 -30.83 -5.70 50.30
CA GLU A 250 -31.21 -4.30 50.06
C GLU A 250 -30.95 -3.46 51.32
N ASP A 251 -30.73 -2.16 51.15
CA ASP A 251 -31.36 -1.11 51.98
C ASP A 251 -31.18 0.26 51.31
N ASP A 252 -32.32 0.86 50.95
CA ASP A 252 -32.51 2.25 50.50
C ASP A 252 -32.48 3.21 51.70
N ILE A 253 -31.81 4.38 51.59
CA ILE A 253 -32.21 5.62 52.28
C ILE A 253 -31.86 6.84 51.41
N ASP A 254 -32.89 7.65 51.15
CA ASP A 254 -32.92 8.93 50.46
C ASP A 254 -32.44 10.15 51.30
N ASP A 255 -32.31 11.27 50.60
CA ASP A 255 -32.47 12.68 51.01
C ASP A 255 -31.24 13.53 51.41
N ASP A 256 -30.85 14.37 50.44
CA ASP A 256 -30.65 15.83 50.49
C ASP A 256 -30.17 16.52 51.79
N GLU A 257 -29.00 17.19 51.69
CA GLU A 257 -28.73 18.39 52.49
C GLU A 257 -27.92 19.43 51.69
N VAL A 258 -28.55 20.59 51.47
CA VAL A 258 -27.95 21.83 50.93
C VAL A 258 -27.57 22.72 52.11
N LEU A 259 -26.28 23.08 52.27
CA LEU A 259 -25.85 24.19 53.12
C LEU A 259 -24.64 24.94 52.55
N SER A 260 -24.72 26.27 52.63
CA SER A 260 -23.85 27.26 52.01
C SER A 260 -22.74 27.78 52.92
N LEU A 261 -21.74 28.41 52.27
CA LEU A 261 -20.88 29.52 52.72
C LEU A 261 -19.68 29.23 53.66
N GLY A 262 -18.49 29.34 53.05
CA GLY A 262 -17.41 30.23 53.50
C GLY A 262 -16.50 29.78 54.64
N ASP A 263 -15.27 29.34 54.32
CA ASP A 263 -14.04 30.08 54.67
C ASP A 263 -12.75 29.28 54.37
N LYS A 264 -11.77 30.00 53.79
CA LYS A 264 -10.31 29.87 53.94
C LYS A 264 -9.70 28.46 53.94
N VAL A 265 -9.09 28.07 52.82
CA VAL A 265 -8.06 27.03 52.80
C VAL A 265 -6.72 27.59 52.35
N LYS A 266 -5.76 27.49 53.27
CA LYS A 266 -4.32 27.70 53.12
C LYS A 266 -3.73 26.75 52.06
N ALA A 267 -2.67 27.25 51.44
CA ALA A 267 -1.68 26.54 50.64
C ALA A 267 -1.48 25.04 50.95
N GLY A 268 -1.38 24.23 49.89
CA GLY A 268 -0.74 22.92 49.92
C GLY A 268 -1.30 21.92 48.92
N LEU A 269 -0.43 21.45 48.01
CA LEU A 269 -0.61 20.33 47.06
C LEU A 269 -1.61 20.52 45.91
N THR A 270 -1.14 21.06 44.78
CA THR A 270 -1.64 20.63 43.48
C THR A 270 -1.05 19.26 43.17
N ILE A 271 -1.80 18.21 43.51
CA ILE A 271 -1.66 16.94 42.80
C ILE A 271 -2.14 17.25 41.37
N ASP A 272 -1.24 17.11 40.40
CA ASP A 272 -1.54 17.08 38.96
C ASP A 272 -2.48 15.88 38.69
N GLN A 273 -3.75 16.01 39.06
CA GLN A 273 -4.80 15.17 38.51
C GLN A 273 -5.03 15.71 37.11
N LYS A 274 -4.38 15.06 36.12
CA LYS A 274 -4.85 15.10 34.74
C LYS A 274 -6.37 14.84 34.78
N PRO A 275 -7.19 15.62 34.07
CA PRO A 275 -8.63 15.41 34.06
C PRO A 275 -8.92 13.95 33.70
N ASP A 276 -9.89 13.35 34.40
CA ASP A 276 -10.36 12.00 34.16
C ASP A 276 -10.66 11.87 32.66
N ARG A 277 -9.80 11.15 31.93
CA ARG A 277 -9.98 10.95 30.50
C ARG A 277 -10.99 9.84 30.31
N ASP A 278 -11.85 10.00 29.30
CA ASP A 278 -12.90 9.03 29.01
C ASP A 278 -12.27 7.61 28.87
N PRO A 279 -12.69 6.64 29.71
CA PRO A 279 -12.19 5.27 29.63
C PRO A 279 -12.47 4.60 28.28
N ASN A 280 -13.42 5.12 27.50
CA ASN A 280 -13.78 4.63 26.18
C ASN A 280 -13.31 5.53 25.03
N GLU A 281 -12.38 6.46 25.29
CA GLU A 281 -11.77 7.25 24.22
C GLU A 281 -11.14 6.34 23.16
N ARG A 282 -11.31 6.72 21.89
CA ARG A 282 -10.83 5.95 20.73
C ARG A 282 -9.51 6.52 20.22
N ALA A 283 -8.48 5.68 20.13
CA ALA A 283 -7.30 5.96 19.32
C ALA A 283 -7.58 5.56 17.87
N VAL A 284 -7.38 6.49 16.94
CA VAL A 284 -7.46 6.22 15.50
C VAL A 284 -6.04 6.21 14.94
N ILE A 285 -5.69 5.17 14.20
CA ILE A 285 -4.39 5.01 13.54
C ILE A 285 -4.65 4.76 12.05
N GLU A 286 -4.25 5.69 11.22
CA GLU A 286 -4.29 5.53 9.76
C GLU A 286 -3.02 4.79 9.32
N ILE A 287 -3.18 3.56 8.84
CA ILE A 287 -2.07 2.77 8.29
C ILE A 287 -1.79 3.25 6.88
N ASP A 288 -2.85 3.28 6.08
CA ASP A 288 -2.93 3.86 4.75
C ASP A 288 -4.39 4.16 4.39
N GLU A 289 -4.61 4.51 3.13
CA GLU A 289 -5.93 4.81 2.57
C GLU A 289 -6.90 3.61 2.50
N ASP A 290 -6.40 2.40 2.72
CA ASP A 290 -7.15 1.15 2.64
C ASP A 290 -7.36 0.52 4.03
N LEU A 291 -6.62 0.98 5.06
CA LEU A 291 -6.71 0.45 6.41
C LEU A 291 -6.60 1.51 7.52
N ILE A 292 -7.65 1.59 8.31
CA ILE A 292 -7.72 2.41 9.54
C ILE A 292 -7.94 1.50 10.74
N LEU A 293 -7.20 1.73 11.82
CA LEU A 293 -7.39 1.05 13.09
C LEU A 293 -8.08 1.96 14.09
N GLU A 294 -9.10 1.46 14.78
CA GLU A 294 -9.66 2.11 15.96
C GLU A 294 -9.43 1.22 17.20
N ILE A 295 -8.82 1.78 18.23
CA ILE A 295 -8.52 1.09 19.49
C ILE A 295 -9.24 1.78 20.64
N TYR A 296 -10.02 1.04 21.41
CA TYR A 296 -10.76 1.58 22.55
C TYR A 296 -11.03 0.49 23.61
N GLY A 297 -11.55 0.91 24.76
CA GLY A 297 -11.89 0.05 25.91
C GLY A 297 -10.87 0.17 27.04
N GLU A 298 -11.35 0.26 28.28
CA GLU A 298 -10.57 0.33 29.52
C GLU A 298 -9.31 1.23 29.45
N HIS A 299 -9.43 2.43 28.88
CA HIS A 299 -8.37 3.42 28.66
C HIS A 299 -7.29 3.02 27.64
N LEU A 300 -7.47 1.93 26.87
CA LEU A 300 -6.53 1.52 25.82
C LEU A 300 -6.39 2.56 24.72
N GLY A 301 -7.48 3.23 24.32
CA GLY A 301 -7.38 4.32 23.34
C GLY A 301 -6.65 5.55 23.86
N ASN A 302 -6.51 5.68 25.18
CA ASN A 302 -5.70 6.70 25.83
C ASN A 302 -4.23 6.28 26.05
N ARG A 303 -3.94 4.99 25.88
CA ARG A 303 -2.64 4.40 26.19
C ARG A 303 -1.71 4.56 24.99
N LYS A 304 -0.61 5.30 25.19
CA LYS A 304 0.39 5.53 24.13
C LYS A 304 0.90 4.19 23.57
N ILE A 305 0.88 4.04 22.25
CA ILE A 305 1.48 2.91 21.55
C ILE A 305 2.98 3.17 21.40
N LEU A 306 3.80 2.22 21.84
CA LEU A 306 5.25 2.29 21.77
C LEU A 306 5.80 1.62 20.52
N ASP A 307 5.19 0.51 20.13
CA ASP A 307 5.55 -0.22 18.92
C ASP A 307 4.29 -0.68 18.20
N GLN A 308 4.28 -0.43 16.89
CA GLN A 308 3.17 -0.74 15.99
C GLN A 308 3.71 -1.68 14.92
N PRO A 309 3.06 -2.83 14.68
CA PRO A 309 3.50 -3.75 13.65
C PRO A 309 3.35 -3.15 12.25
N ASN A 310 4.20 -3.58 11.33
CA ASN A 310 3.94 -3.39 9.90
C ASN A 310 2.70 -4.23 9.55
N ILE A 311 1.63 -3.54 9.14
CA ILE A 311 0.37 -4.16 8.76
C ILE A 311 0.11 -3.79 7.30
N LEU A 312 0.03 -4.82 6.46
CA LEU A 312 -0.50 -4.71 5.12
C LEU A 312 -1.70 -5.64 5.03
N ILE A 313 -2.88 -5.08 4.80
CA ILE A 313 -4.10 -5.85 4.56
C ILE A 313 -4.53 -5.57 3.12
N LEU A 314 -4.50 -6.62 2.32
CA LEU A 314 -4.97 -6.60 0.94
C LEU A 314 -6.32 -7.34 0.94
N ALA A 315 -7.41 -6.61 0.74
CA ALA A 315 -8.75 -7.16 0.73
C ALA A 315 -9.55 -6.53 -0.41
N GLU A 316 -10.40 -7.32 -1.06
CA GLU A 316 -11.27 -6.85 -2.15
C GLU A 316 -12.63 -6.33 -1.63
N GLU A 317 -12.90 -6.52 -0.34
CA GLU A 317 -14.18 -6.22 0.29
C GLU A 317 -14.00 -5.16 1.38
N ASP A 318 -14.93 -4.21 1.41
CA ASP A 318 -15.07 -3.26 2.50
C ASP A 318 -15.60 -3.93 3.76
N GLY A 319 -15.08 -3.56 4.91
CA GLY A 319 -15.69 -3.94 6.17
C GLY A 319 -14.77 -3.84 7.37
N VAL A 320 -15.16 -4.53 8.43
CA VAL A 320 -14.48 -4.48 9.73
C VAL A 320 -14.16 -5.88 10.20
N VAL A 321 -12.91 -6.07 10.63
CA VAL A 321 -12.51 -7.20 11.47
C VAL A 321 -12.23 -6.66 12.87
N ALA A 322 -13.00 -7.11 13.86
CA ALA A 322 -12.85 -6.72 15.25
C ALA A 322 -12.08 -7.80 16.03
N VAL A 323 -11.09 -7.37 16.81
CA VAL A 323 -10.29 -8.25 17.66
C VAL A 323 -10.34 -7.74 19.09
N ASN A 324 -10.88 -8.55 19.99
CA ASN A 324 -10.81 -8.32 21.43
C ASN A 324 -9.37 -8.56 21.89
N ILE A 325 -8.82 -7.61 22.65
CA ILE A 325 -7.46 -7.71 23.18
C ILE A 325 -7.46 -7.42 24.68
N CYS A 326 -6.55 -8.05 25.41
CA CYS A 326 -6.19 -7.64 26.76
C CYS A 326 -4.69 -7.35 26.85
N VAL A 327 -4.35 -6.23 27.46
CA VAL A 327 -2.97 -5.71 27.52
C VAL A 327 -2.51 -5.70 28.96
N GLY A 328 -1.41 -6.43 29.21
CA GLY A 328 -0.85 -6.50 30.56
C GLY A 328 -0.20 -5.18 31.01
N ARG A 329 0.11 -5.10 32.30
CA ARG A 329 0.82 -3.97 32.92
C ARG A 329 2.10 -3.55 32.19
N ALA A 330 2.83 -4.53 31.63
CA ALA A 330 4.09 -4.29 30.92
C ALA A 330 3.91 -3.63 29.55
N GLY A 331 2.71 -3.64 28.98
CA GLY A 331 2.42 -3.09 27.66
C GLY A 331 2.19 -4.13 26.56
N SER A 332 2.56 -5.39 26.78
CA SER A 332 2.34 -6.45 25.80
C SER A 332 0.91 -6.96 25.80
N VAL A 333 0.41 -7.26 24.60
CA VAL A 333 -0.87 -7.92 24.37
C VAL A 333 -0.80 -9.38 24.88
N LYS A 334 -1.72 -9.76 25.75
CA LYS A 334 -1.79 -11.07 26.41
C LYS A 334 -2.74 -12.02 25.71
N SER A 335 -3.87 -11.51 25.28
CA SER A 335 -4.87 -12.23 24.48
C SER A 335 -5.26 -11.39 23.27
N ALA A 336 -5.61 -12.08 22.20
CA ALA A 336 -6.19 -11.50 20.99
C ALA A 336 -7.13 -12.53 20.40
N GLU A 337 -8.42 -12.20 20.35
CA GLU A 337 -9.51 -13.10 19.97
C GLU A 337 -10.47 -12.38 19.02
N TYR A 338 -10.93 -13.09 17.99
CA TYR A 338 -11.89 -12.55 17.04
C TYR A 338 -13.23 -12.24 17.71
N ASN A 339 -13.79 -11.08 17.39
CA ASN A 339 -15.10 -10.65 17.86
C ASN A 339 -16.09 -10.70 16.69
N ASP A 340 -16.95 -11.74 16.66
CA ASP A 340 -17.91 -11.92 15.56
C ASP A 340 -19.03 -10.87 15.57
N ASP A 341 -19.42 -10.38 16.75
CA ASP A 341 -20.53 -9.43 16.90
C ASP A 341 -20.20 -8.05 16.31
N LEU A 342 -18.93 -7.64 16.39
CA LEU A 342 -18.44 -6.36 15.88
C LEU A 342 -17.80 -6.45 14.49
N SER A 343 -17.69 -7.65 13.92
CA SER A 343 -17.06 -7.89 12.62
C SER A 343 -18.10 -8.02 11.51
N THR A 344 -17.85 -7.34 10.40
CA THR A 344 -18.63 -7.56 9.17
C THR A 344 -17.95 -8.55 8.23
N ILE A 345 -16.61 -8.60 8.26
CA ILE A 345 -15.81 -9.50 7.43
C ILE A 345 -15.62 -10.83 8.15
N LYS A 346 -16.07 -11.92 7.53
CA LYS A 346 -15.94 -13.29 8.06
C LYS A 346 -14.87 -14.14 7.35
N LYS A 347 -14.04 -13.53 6.51
CA LYS A 347 -12.99 -14.23 5.75
C LYS A 347 -11.86 -14.66 6.67
N GLN A 348 -11.66 -15.98 6.81
CA GLN A 348 -10.72 -16.56 7.78
C GLN A 348 -9.26 -16.08 7.64
N SER A 349 -8.81 -15.79 6.42
CA SER A 349 -7.45 -15.26 6.18
C SER A 349 -7.26 -13.88 6.79
N LEU A 350 -8.26 -13.00 6.67
CA LEU A 350 -8.25 -11.65 7.23
C LEU A 350 -8.37 -11.69 8.74
N ILE A 351 -9.24 -12.55 9.27
CA ILE A 351 -9.38 -12.78 10.72
C ILE A 351 -8.04 -13.23 11.33
N SER A 352 -7.40 -14.24 10.74
CA SER A 352 -6.14 -14.79 11.24
C SER A 352 -5.01 -13.74 11.19
N LEU A 353 -4.96 -12.94 10.13
CA LEU A 353 -4.00 -11.85 9.99
C LEU A 353 -4.22 -10.76 11.04
N ALA A 354 -5.46 -10.32 11.24
CA ALA A 354 -5.82 -9.31 12.23
C ALA A 354 -5.46 -9.76 13.65
N ILE A 355 -5.81 -11.00 14.04
CA ILE A 355 -5.44 -11.56 15.35
C ILE A 355 -3.91 -11.58 15.53
N ARG A 356 -3.18 -12.06 14.52
CA ARG A 356 -1.72 -12.13 14.58
C ARG A 356 -1.11 -10.75 14.77
N LYS A 357 -1.57 -9.76 13.99
CA LYS A 357 -1.08 -8.38 14.07
C LYS A 357 -1.49 -7.69 15.36
N ALA A 358 -2.67 -7.98 15.89
CA ALA A 358 -3.10 -7.45 17.19
C ALA A 358 -2.11 -7.85 18.31
N ARG A 359 -1.55 -9.07 18.27
CA ARG A 359 -0.57 -9.54 19.27
C ARG A 359 0.79 -8.86 19.20
N GLU A 360 1.13 -8.27 18.06
CA GLU A 360 2.42 -7.60 17.84
C GLU A 360 2.43 -6.16 18.41
N PHE A 361 1.28 -5.59 18.78
CA PHE A 361 1.24 -4.26 19.38
C PHE A 361 1.92 -4.20 20.75
N TRP A 362 2.60 -3.09 21.01
CA TRP A 362 3.18 -2.79 22.31
C TRP A 362 2.72 -1.42 22.83
N PHE A 363 2.07 -1.43 23.99
CA PHE A 363 1.55 -0.23 24.64
C PHE A 363 2.49 0.27 25.74
N ALA A 364 2.33 1.53 26.15
CA ALA A 364 3.06 2.10 27.29
C ALA A 364 2.70 1.36 28.58
N LYS A 365 3.56 1.36 29.60
CA LYS A 365 3.21 0.74 30.89
C LYS A 365 2.05 1.47 31.55
N ASP A 366 1.16 0.73 32.19
CA ASP A 366 0.04 1.27 32.95
C ASP A 366 0.12 0.87 34.44
N ARG A 367 -0.63 1.56 35.29
CA ARG A 367 -0.78 1.24 36.72
C ARG A 367 -1.69 0.03 36.92
N ASN A 368 -2.67 -0.16 36.04
CA ASN A 368 -3.59 -1.28 36.07
C ASN A 368 -2.87 -2.60 35.75
N LYS A 369 -3.36 -3.71 36.32
CA LYS A 369 -2.79 -5.04 36.09
C LYS A 369 -2.98 -5.48 34.63
N GLU A 370 -4.15 -5.18 34.10
CA GLU A 370 -4.60 -5.50 32.76
C GLU A 370 -5.62 -4.44 32.34
N ALA A 371 -5.71 -4.20 31.03
CA ALA A 371 -6.74 -3.39 30.41
C ALA A 371 -7.19 -4.09 29.12
N CYS A 372 -8.49 -4.32 28.98
CA CYS A 372 -9.09 -5.00 27.85
C CYS A 372 -9.90 -4.04 26.97
N GLY A 373 -10.00 -4.39 25.69
CA GLY A 373 -10.73 -3.58 24.72
C GLY A 373 -10.72 -4.22 23.34
N VAL A 374 -10.90 -3.39 22.32
CA VAL A 374 -11.10 -3.85 20.95
C VAL A 374 -10.19 -3.07 20.00
N ILE A 375 -9.57 -3.78 19.05
CA ILE A 375 -9.00 -3.20 17.84
C ILE A 375 -9.97 -3.48 16.69
N LEU A 376 -10.51 -2.42 16.08
CA LEU A 376 -11.28 -2.50 14.84
C LEU A 376 -10.35 -2.26 13.66
N TYR A 377 -10.18 -3.26 12.81
CA TYR A 377 -9.50 -3.15 11.53
C TYR A 377 -10.55 -2.74 10.49
N LYS A 378 -10.66 -1.44 10.23
CA LYS A 378 -11.54 -0.89 9.20
C LYS A 378 -10.82 -0.94 7.86
N ILE A 379 -11.26 -1.88 7.03
CA ILE A 379 -10.67 -2.19 5.74
C ILE A 379 -11.55 -1.58 4.67
N ALA A 380 -10.98 -0.73 3.84
CA ALA A 380 -11.56 -0.38 2.55
C ALA A 380 -11.00 -1.36 1.53
N GLY A 381 -11.89 -2.04 0.81
CA GLY A 381 -11.57 -2.93 -0.28
C GLY A 381 -10.67 -2.19 -1.27
N SER A 382 -9.45 -2.69 -1.41
CA SER A 382 -8.40 -2.11 -2.22
C SER A 382 -8.43 -2.72 -3.58
#